data_AF-A0A2P6RRS8-F1
#
_entry.id   AF-A0A2P6RRS8-F1
#
_cell.length_a   1.000
_cell.length_b   1.000
_cell.length_c   1.000
_cell.angle_alpha   90.00
_cell.angle_beta   90.00
_cell.angle_gamma   90.00
#
_symmetry.space_group_name_H-M   'P 1'
#
loop_
_entity.id
_entity.type
_entity.pdbx_description
1 polymer ?
#
loop_
_entity_poly.entity_id
_entity_poly.type
_entity_poly.pdbx_seq_one_letter_code
_entity_poly.pdbx_strand_id
1 'polypeptide(L)' 'MKKAIELTEQASTKGIQVQISGRIDGKEIARVEWIREGRVPLQTIRAKIDYCSYAVRTIYGVLGIKIWIFVDKE' A
#
# COMPACT_ATOMS: atom_id res chain seq x y z
N MET A 1 -5.95 1.58 6.89
CA MET A 1 -5.26 0.47 6.19
C MET A 1 -6.08 -0.82 6.21
N LYS A 2 -6.52 -1.34 7.37
CA LYS A 2 -7.32 -2.59 7.47
C LYS A 2 -8.53 -2.66 6.51
N LYS A 3 -9.37 -1.62 6.48
CA LYS A 3 -10.50 -1.55 5.55
C LYS A 3 -10.12 -1.65 4.06
N ALA A 4 -8.95 -1.13 3.69
CA ALA A 4 -8.46 -1.24 2.30
C ALA A 4 -8.07 -2.69 1.97
N ILE A 5 -7.53 -3.42 2.94
CA ILE A 5 -7.19 -4.84 2.80
C ILE A 5 -8.47 -5.66 2.64
N GLU A 6 -9.46 -5.47 3.54
CA GLU A 6 -10.77 -6.15 3.46
C GLU A 6 -11.47 -5.94 2.11
N LEU A 7 -11.47 -4.71 1.59
CA LEU A 7 -12.04 -4.42 0.27
C LEU A 7 -11.26 -5.09 -0.88
N THR A 8 -9.94 -5.26 -0.71
CA THR A 8 -9.07 -5.85 -1.74
C THR A 8 -9.15 -7.38 -1.73
N GLU A 9 -9.43 -7.99 -0.58
CA GLU A 9 -9.77 -9.42 -0.46
C GLU A 9 -11.08 -9.73 -1.20
N GLN A 10 -12.11 -8.88 -1.06
CA GLN A 10 -13.37 -9.02 -1.80
C GLN A 10 -13.18 -8.95 -3.32
N ALA A 11 -12.17 -8.20 -3.78
CA ALA A 11 -11.83 -8.08 -5.20
C ALA A 11 -11.00 -9.26 -5.76
N SER A 12 -10.88 -10.37 -5.02
CA SER A 12 -10.17 -11.60 -5.45
C SER A 12 -8.70 -11.37 -5.84
N THR A 13 -8.02 -10.49 -5.11
CA THR A 13 -6.57 -10.28 -5.29
C THR A 13 -5.75 -11.28 -4.48
N LYS A 14 -4.53 -11.60 -4.95
CA LYS A 14 -3.66 -12.59 -4.27
C LYS A 14 -2.79 -11.99 -3.18
N GLY A 15 -2.63 -10.68 -3.18
CA GLY A 15 -1.89 -9.97 -2.15
C GLY A 15 -1.88 -8.48 -2.37
N ILE A 16 -1.77 -7.76 -1.27
CA ILE A 16 -1.68 -6.31 -1.25
C ILE A 16 -0.60 -5.88 -0.26
N GLN A 17 0.16 -4.87 -0.64
CA GLN A 17 1.05 -4.15 0.25
C GLN A 17 0.68 -2.67 0.20
N VAL A 18 0.41 -2.08 1.36
CA VAL A 18 0.12 -0.65 1.50
C VAL A 18 1.20 -0.05 2.39
N GLN A 19 1.85 1.00 1.91
CA GLN A 19 2.83 1.78 2.67
C GLN A 19 2.38 3.23 2.74
N ILE A 20 2.40 3.79 3.95
CA ILE A 20 2.16 5.21 4.19
C ILE A 20 3.40 5.78 4.87
N SER A 21 3.86 6.91 4.36
CA SER A 21 5.05 7.61 4.82
C SER A 21 4.72 9.06 5.14
N GLY A 22 5.28 9.58 6.24
CA GLY A 22 5.16 10.97 6.65
C GLY A 22 4.73 11.13 8.10
N ARG A 23 4.16 12.29 8.44
CA ARG A 23 3.73 12.63 9.79
C ARG A 23 2.37 12.03 10.12
N ILE A 24 2.37 10.72 10.38
CA ILE A 24 1.16 9.96 10.71
C ILE A 24 0.65 10.40 12.09
N ASP A 25 -0.64 10.69 12.18
CA ASP A 25 -1.31 11.14 13.42
C ASP A 25 -0.78 12.49 13.95
N GLY A 26 -0.29 13.36 13.05
CA GLY A 26 0.18 14.70 13.41
C GLY A 26 1.49 14.75 14.22
N LYS A 27 2.10 13.58 14.51
CA LYS A 27 3.36 13.51 15.25
C LYS A 27 4.46 14.32 14.58
N GLU A 28 5.33 14.90 15.39
CA GLU A 28 6.44 15.74 14.92
C GLU A 28 7.41 14.95 14.03
N ILE A 29 7.71 13.71 14.43
CA ILE A 29 8.63 12.82 13.72
C ILE A 29 7.86 12.01 12.66
N ALA A 30 8.31 12.12 11.41
CA ALA A 30 7.78 11.33 10.30
C ALA A 30 8.17 9.84 10.45
N ARG A 31 7.24 8.95 10.08
CA ARG A 31 7.44 7.51 10.10
C ARG A 31 6.88 6.84 8.86
N VAL A 32 7.31 5.60 8.65
CA VAL A 32 6.81 4.74 7.57
C VAL A 32 6.09 3.56 8.20
N GLU A 33 4.79 3.49 7.99
CA GLU A 33 3.99 2.32 8.37
C GLU A 33 3.60 1.58 7.09
N TRP A 34 3.77 0.26 7.12
CA TRP A 34 3.31 -0.58 6.02
C TRP A 34 2.65 -1.83 6.56
N ILE A 35 1.66 -2.30 5.81
CA ILE A 35 0.96 -3.56 6.07
C ILE A 35 0.98 -4.33 4.76
N ARG A 36 1.21 -5.63 4.87
CA ARG A 36 1.19 -6.56 3.76
C ARG A 36 0.30 -7.73 4.13
N GLU A 37 -0.63 -8.04 3.23
CA GLU A 37 -1.51 -9.20 3.32
C GLU A 37 -1.31 -10.05 2.06
N GLY A 38 -1.21 -11.38 2.23
CA GLY A 38 -0.96 -12.30 1.13
C GLY A 38 0.44 -12.19 0.48
N ARG A 39 0.53 -12.63 -0.79
CA ARG A 39 1.81 -12.73 -1.51
C ARG A 39 2.04 -11.52 -2.41
N VAL A 40 3.19 -10.85 -2.24
CA VAL A 40 3.62 -9.74 -3.11
C VAL A 40 5.08 -9.96 -3.51
N PRO A 41 5.35 -10.64 -4.64
CA PRO A 41 6.70 -11.01 -5.04
C PRO A 41 7.36 -9.91 -5.88
N LEU A 42 7.97 -8.91 -5.22
CA LEU A 42 8.56 -7.73 -5.89
C LEU A 42 9.76 -8.03 -6.81
N GLN A 43 10.44 -9.16 -6.63
CA GLN A 43 11.58 -9.57 -7.48
C GLN A 43 11.17 -10.42 -8.68
N THR A 44 9.94 -10.94 -8.70
CA THR A 44 9.48 -11.83 -9.77
C THR A 44 8.95 -11.02 -10.95
N ILE A 45 9.74 -10.87 -12.01
CA ILE A 45 9.38 -10.07 -13.20
C ILE A 45 8.10 -10.58 -13.88
N ARG A 46 7.84 -11.89 -13.83
CA ARG A 46 6.62 -12.49 -14.41
C ARG A 46 5.34 -12.15 -13.61
N ALA A 47 5.48 -11.73 -12.35
CA ALA A 47 4.32 -11.40 -11.53
C ALA A 47 3.68 -10.10 -12.02
N LYS A 48 2.37 -10.12 -12.25
CA LYS A 48 1.62 -8.91 -12.59
C LYS A 48 1.33 -8.14 -11.30
N ILE A 49 2.05 -7.04 -11.12
CA ILE A 49 1.94 -6.17 -9.95
C ILE A 49 1.50 -4.80 -10.40
N ASP A 50 0.34 -4.36 -9.93
CA ASP A 50 -0.14 -3.00 -10.13
C ASP A 50 0.41 -2.13 -8.99
N TYR A 51 1.18 -1.12 -9.35
CA TYR A 51 1.77 -0.16 -8.41
C TYR A 51 1.17 1.23 -8.63
N CYS A 52 0.83 1.90 -7.53
CA CYS A 52 0.40 3.29 -7.54
C CYS A 52 1.04 4.06 -6.39
N SER A 53 1.44 5.30 -6.67
CA SER A 53 1.91 6.25 -5.67
C SER A 53 1.07 7.51 -5.71
N TYR A 54 0.62 7.95 -4.54
CA TYR A 54 -0.17 9.16 -4.41
C TYR A 54 0.27 9.99 -3.21
N ALA A 55 0.37 11.31 -3.40
CA ALA A 55 0.72 12.25 -2.34
C ALA A 55 -0.55 12.95 -1.82
N VAL A 56 -0.76 12.90 -0.52
CA VAL A 56 -1.89 13.52 0.16
C VAL A 56 -1.40 14.73 0.95
N ARG A 57 -1.95 15.91 0.66
CA ARG A 57 -1.67 17.12 1.43
C ARG A 57 -2.55 17.15 2.67
N THR A 58 -1.93 17.27 3.83
CA THR A 58 -2.60 17.40 5.13
C THR A 58 -2.16 18.71 5.79
N ILE A 59 -2.83 19.06 6.89
CA ILE A 59 -2.53 20.25 7.68
C ILE A 59 -1.09 20.21 8.23
N TYR A 60 -0.58 19.01 8.54
CA TYR A 60 0.73 18.79 9.16
C TYR A 60 1.86 18.50 8.15
N GLY A 61 1.57 18.59 6.85
CA GLY A 61 2.52 18.31 5.77
C GLY A 61 1.96 17.30 4.75
N VAL A 62 2.85 16.63 4.02
CA VAL A 62 2.48 15.69 2.95
C VAL A 62 2.65 14.24 3.43
N LEU A 63 1.64 13.42 3.21
CA LEU A 63 1.69 11.96 3.36
C LEU A 63 1.89 11.30 2.00
N GLY A 64 2.89 10.44 1.89
CA GLY A 64 3.12 9.61 0.72
C GLY A 64 2.49 8.23 0.88
N ILE A 65 1.56 7.88 0.01
CA ILE A 65 0.91 6.56 -0.03
C ILE A 65 1.45 5.79 -1.23
N LYS A 66 1.93 4.58 -0.99
CA LYS A 66 2.36 3.63 -2.02
C LYS A 66 1.60 2.33 -1.85
N ILE A 67 1.06 1.81 -2.96
CA ILE A 67 0.26 0.59 -2.96
C ILE A 67 0.81 -0.34 -4.03
N TRP A 68 0.95 -1.61 -3.68
CA TRP A 68 1.24 -2.70 -4.60
C TRP A 68 0.11 -3.72 -4.50
N ILE A 69 -0.48 -4.09 -5.63
CA ILE A 69 -1.50 -5.12 -5.72
C ILE A 69 -0.97 -6.23 -6.62
N PHE A 70 -0.90 -7.44 -6.08
CA PHE A 70 -0.56 -8.62 -6.86
C PHE A 70 -1.84 -9.24 -7.43
N VAL A 71 -1.98 -9.13 -8.74
CA VAL A 71 -3.09 -9.71 -9.49
C VAL A 71 -2.53 -10.92 -10.23
N ASP A 72 -3.12 -12.10 -10.01
CA ASP A 72 -2.68 -13.27 -10.76
C ASP A 72 -3.08 -13.15 -12.22
N LYS A 73 -2.22 -13.66 -13.10
CA LYS A 73 -2.68 -14.17 -14.39
C LYS A 73 -2.86 -15.66 -14.19
N GLU A 74 -4.08 -16.16 -14.37
CA GLU A 74 -4.22 -17.53 -14.91
C GLU A 74 -3.42 -17.66 -16.21
#